data_AF-A0A2U8W3C4-F1
#
_entry.id   AF-A0A2U8W3C4-F1
#
_cell.length_a   1.000
_cell.length_b   1.000
_cell.length_c   1.000
_cell.angle_alpha   90.00
_cell.angle_beta   90.00
_cell.angle_gamma   90.00
#
_symmetry.space_group_name_H-M   'P 1'
#
loop_
_entity.id
_entity.type
_entity.pdbx_description
1 polymer ?
#
loop_
_entity_poly.entity_id
_entity_poly.type
_entity_poly.pdbx_seq_one_letter_code
_entity_poly.pdbx_strand_id
1 'polypeptide(L)'
;MYVGQFKANQLVDRLEAAAKARQATIARFRACPSADDPIVLARQSARRAVIQAREVRVNEREIARLATEAQREAEALAVREREATEAARQAAEKAERQAALAAEQKAARDARFAARKARVRR
;
A
#
# COMPACT_ATOMS: atom_id res chain seq x y z
N MET A 1 47.55 5.51 -54.84
CA MET A 1 46.36 6.22 -54.34
C MET A 1 45.19 5.25 -54.29
N TYR A 2 44.75 4.78 -53.12
CA TYR A 2 43.58 3.88 -53.00
C TYR A 2 42.89 3.97 -51.62
N VAL A 3 42.80 5.16 -51.04
CA VAL A 3 42.25 5.35 -49.67
C VAL A 3 40.85 5.99 -49.68
N GLY A 4 40.44 6.62 -50.80
CA GLY A 4 39.12 7.26 -50.94
C GLY A 4 37.97 6.30 -51.29
N GLN A 5 38.27 5.18 -51.95
CA GLN A 5 37.26 4.28 -52.53
C GLN A 5 36.53 3.44 -51.46
N PHE A 6 37.22 3.03 -50.40
CA PHE A 6 36.61 2.28 -49.30
C PHE A 6 35.56 3.08 -48.50
N LYS A 7 35.78 4.39 -48.31
CA LYS A 7 34.84 5.26 -47.59
C LYS A 7 33.60 5.61 -48.43
N ALA A 8 33.77 5.80 -49.73
CA ALA A 8 32.67 6.02 -50.66
C ALA A 8 31.75 4.79 -50.73
N ASN A 9 32.33 3.58 -50.81
CA ASN A 9 31.58 2.33 -50.82
C ASN A 9 30.74 2.17 -49.54
N GLN A 10 31.29 2.46 -48.35
CA GLN A 10 30.54 2.39 -47.08
C GLN A 10 29.35 3.36 -47.00
N LEU A 11 29.45 4.54 -47.60
CA LEU A 11 28.33 5.49 -47.63
C LEU A 11 27.23 4.98 -48.57
N VAL A 12 27.60 4.48 -49.74
CA VAL A 12 26.67 3.88 -50.71
C VAL A 12 25.94 2.68 -50.09
N ASP A 13 26.68 1.78 -49.44
CA ASP A 13 26.11 0.60 -48.76
C ASP A 13 25.07 1.00 -47.70
N ARG A 14 25.32 2.08 -46.94
CA ARG A 14 24.38 2.60 -45.93
C ARG A 14 23.13 3.18 -46.56
N LEU A 15 23.27 3.92 -47.67
CA LEU A 15 22.12 4.48 -48.40
C LEU A 15 21.27 3.38 -49.02
N GLU A 16 21.89 2.35 -49.59
CA GLU A 16 21.19 1.18 -50.10
C GLU A 16 20.48 0.39 -49.00
N ALA A 17 21.14 0.17 -47.87
CA ALA A 17 20.53 -0.49 -46.71
C ALA A 17 19.32 0.29 -46.18
N ALA A 18 19.42 1.63 -46.11
CA ALA A 18 18.32 2.49 -45.72
C ALA A 18 17.16 2.45 -46.74
N ALA A 19 17.46 2.44 -48.04
CA ALA A 19 16.46 2.30 -49.09
C ALA A 19 15.74 0.94 -49.03
N LYS A 20 16.48 -0.15 -48.86
CA LYS A 20 15.93 -1.52 -48.67
C LYS A 20 15.08 -1.61 -47.41
N ALA A 21 15.49 -0.99 -46.30
CA ALA A 21 14.71 -0.96 -45.06
C ALA A 21 13.37 -0.20 -45.21
N ARG A 22 13.37 0.91 -45.96
CA ARG A 22 12.14 1.66 -46.28
C ARG A 22 11.21 0.83 -47.18
N GLN A 23 11.76 0.22 -48.23
CA GLN A 23 10.99 -0.67 -49.12
C GLN A 23 10.40 -1.85 -48.35
N ALA A 24 11.16 -2.48 -47.46
CA ALA A 24 10.69 -3.57 -46.61
C ALA A 24 9.56 -3.12 -45.66
N THR A 25 9.66 -1.93 -45.06
CA THR A 25 8.60 -1.38 -44.21
C THR A 25 7.30 -1.14 -44.99
N ILE A 26 7.39 -0.56 -46.19
CA ILE A 26 6.23 -0.32 -47.06
C ILE A 26 5.63 -1.65 -47.53
N ALA A 27 6.46 -2.62 -47.91
CA ALA A 27 6.01 -3.95 -48.31
C ALA A 27 5.28 -4.66 -47.17
N ARG A 28 5.78 -4.57 -45.93
CA ARG A 28 5.11 -5.11 -44.74
C ARG A 28 3.75 -4.45 -44.51
N PHE A 29 3.66 -3.12 -44.63
CA PHE A 29 2.40 -2.41 -44.48
C PHE A 29 1.38 -2.81 -45.56
N ARG A 30 1.80 -2.97 -46.82
CA ARG A 30 0.94 -3.44 -47.91
C ARG A 30 0.51 -4.89 -47.76
N ALA A 31 1.36 -5.74 -47.17
CA ALA A 31 1.06 -7.14 -46.92
C ALA A 31 0.26 -7.37 -45.63
N CYS A 32 0.05 -6.33 -44.81
CA CYS A 32 -0.80 -6.44 -43.64
C CYS A 32 -2.26 -6.69 -44.07
N PRO A 33 -2.92 -7.72 -43.54
CA PRO A 33 -4.34 -7.95 -43.79
C PRO A 33 -5.17 -6.76 -43.30
N SER A 34 -6.30 -6.51 -43.98
CA SER A 34 -7.25 -5.47 -43.58
C SER A 34 -7.79 -5.72 -42.16
N ALA A 35 -8.27 -4.67 -41.51
CA ALA A 35 -8.95 -4.79 -40.23
C ALA A 35 -10.19 -5.71 -40.29
N ASP A 36 -10.83 -5.80 -41.46
CA ASP A 36 -12.01 -6.63 -41.70
C ASP A 36 -11.67 -8.08 -42.07
N ASP A 37 -10.38 -8.45 -42.13
CA ASP A 37 -9.98 -9.84 -42.37
C ASP A 37 -10.47 -10.72 -41.20
N PRO A 38 -11.19 -11.83 -41.48
CA PRO A 38 -11.75 -12.70 -40.44
C PRO A 38 -10.70 -13.22 -39.45
N ILE A 39 -9.45 -13.44 -39.89
CA ILE A 39 -8.36 -13.91 -39.02
C ILE A 39 -7.94 -12.80 -38.04
N VAL A 40 -7.90 -11.55 -38.50
CA VAL A 40 -7.58 -10.38 -37.66
C VAL A 40 -8.69 -10.16 -36.64
N LEU A 41 -9.96 -10.22 -37.06
CA LEU A 41 -11.11 -10.10 -36.17
C LEU A 41 -11.14 -11.19 -35.11
N ALA A 42 -10.86 -12.45 -35.48
CA ALA A 42 -10.78 -13.56 -34.52
C ALA A 42 -9.65 -13.37 -33.48
N ARG A 43 -8.50 -12.82 -33.90
CA ARG A 43 -7.41 -12.49 -32.97
C ARG A 43 -7.80 -11.34 -32.04
N GLN A 44 -8.49 -10.32 -32.56
CA GLN A 44 -8.96 -9.19 -31.76
C GLN A 44 -10.01 -9.63 -30.74
N SER A 45 -10.98 -10.46 -31.14
CA SER A 45 -12.01 -10.97 -30.23
C SER A 45 -11.39 -11.83 -29.12
N ALA A 46 -10.45 -12.72 -29.45
CA ALA A 46 -9.73 -13.52 -28.45
C ALA A 46 -8.96 -12.63 -27.45
N ARG A 47 -8.27 -11.58 -27.95
CA ARG A 47 -7.59 -10.62 -27.06
C ARG A 47 -8.57 -9.86 -26.17
N ARG A 48 -9.70 -9.40 -26.71
CA ARG A 48 -10.75 -8.70 -25.94
C ARG A 48 -11.30 -9.59 -24.83
N ALA A 49 -11.58 -10.87 -25.12
CA ALA A 49 -12.04 -11.83 -24.12
C ALA A 49 -11.02 -12.00 -22.97
N VAL A 50 -9.73 -12.08 -23.30
CA VAL A 50 -8.66 -12.17 -22.28
C VAL A 50 -8.58 -10.90 -21.43
N ILE A 51 -8.74 -9.72 -22.05
CA ILE A 51 -8.71 -8.43 -21.34
C ILE A 51 -9.92 -8.34 -20.39
N GLN A 52 -11.13 -8.64 -20.87
CA GLN A 52 -12.34 -8.66 -20.04
C GLN A 52 -12.20 -9.62 -18.86
N ALA A 53 -11.69 -10.83 -19.08
CA ALA A 53 -11.43 -11.79 -18.00
C ALA A 53 -10.35 -11.34 -17.00
N ARG A 54 -9.42 -10.48 -17.42
CA ARG A 54 -8.44 -9.84 -16.51
C ARG A 54 -9.09 -8.72 -15.73
N GLU A 55 -9.87 -7.86 -16.37
CA GLU A 55 -10.58 -6.76 -15.73
C GLU A 55 -11.53 -7.27 -14.64
N VAL A 56 -12.30 -8.32 -14.93
CA VAL A 56 -13.17 -8.97 -13.92
C VAL A 56 -12.36 -9.45 -12.72
N ARG A 57 -11.26 -10.19 -12.94
CA ARG A 57 -10.41 -10.67 -11.85
C ARG A 57 -9.74 -9.56 -11.05
N VAL A 58 -9.36 -8.46 -11.70
CA VAL A 58 -8.78 -7.30 -11.00
C VAL A 58 -9.85 -6.64 -10.14
N ASN A 59 -11.04 -6.40 -10.69
CA ASN A 59 -12.15 -5.79 -9.95
C ASN A 59 -12.55 -6.65 -8.74
N GLU A 60 -12.68 -7.96 -8.89
CA GLU A 60 -12.97 -8.88 -7.79
C GLU A 60 -11.90 -8.81 -6.69
N ARG A 61 -10.61 -8.76 -7.07
CA ARG A 61 -9.50 -8.64 -6.12
C ARG A 61 -9.48 -7.30 -5.40
N GLU A 62 -9.78 -6.20 -6.09
CA GLU A 62 -9.85 -4.88 -5.48
C GLU A 62 -11.03 -4.81 -4.49
N ILE A 63 -12.20 -5.33 -4.86
CA ILE A 63 -13.36 -5.42 -3.95
C ILE A 63 -13.00 -6.23 -2.69
N ALA A 64 -12.36 -7.39 -2.87
CA ALA A 64 -11.93 -8.22 -1.74
C ALA A 64 -10.89 -7.51 -0.86
N ARG A 65 -9.93 -6.80 -1.46
CA ARG A 65 -8.93 -6.02 -0.72
C ARG A 65 -9.59 -4.93 0.12
N LEU A 66 -10.44 -4.11 -0.49
CA LEU A 66 -11.17 -3.04 0.20
C LEU A 66 -12.03 -3.58 1.35
N ALA A 67 -12.69 -4.73 1.16
CA ALA A 67 -13.44 -5.37 2.23
C ALA A 67 -12.54 -5.80 3.40
N THR A 68 -11.37 -6.40 3.13
CA THR A 68 -10.42 -6.78 4.19
C THR A 68 -9.78 -5.58 4.89
N GLU A 69 -9.49 -4.51 4.16
CA GLU A 69 -8.96 -3.26 4.72
C GLU A 69 -10.00 -2.61 5.65
N ALA A 70 -11.26 -2.53 5.20
CA ALA A 70 -12.35 -2.01 6.04
C ALA A 70 -12.54 -2.83 7.33
N GLN A 71 -12.43 -4.17 7.26
CA GLN A 71 -12.49 -5.02 8.46
C GLN A 71 -11.32 -4.75 9.41
N ARG A 72 -10.09 -4.66 8.89
CA ARG A 72 -8.90 -4.37 9.71
C ARG A 72 -8.96 -3.00 10.38
N GLU A 73 -9.43 -1.99 9.67
CA GLU A 73 -9.61 -0.65 10.25
C GLU A 73 -10.68 -0.66 11.36
N ALA A 74 -11.81 -1.35 11.15
CA ALA A 74 -12.84 -1.51 12.17
C ALA A 74 -12.32 -2.26 13.41
N GLU A 75 -11.55 -3.32 13.22
CA GLU A 75 -10.89 -4.06 14.31
C GLU A 75 -9.87 -3.19 15.05
N ALA A 76 -9.04 -2.43 14.33
CA ALA A 76 -8.05 -1.55 14.93
C ALA A 76 -8.69 -0.44 15.76
N LEU A 77 -9.81 0.14 15.27
CA LEU A 77 -10.59 1.11 16.04
C LEU A 77 -11.19 0.47 17.30
N ALA A 78 -11.79 -0.71 17.19
CA ALA A 78 -12.36 -1.42 18.34
C ALA A 78 -11.30 -1.78 19.39
N VAL A 79 -10.08 -2.16 18.97
CA VAL A 79 -8.96 -2.42 19.88
C VAL A 79 -8.53 -1.13 20.58
N ARG A 80 -8.37 -0.02 19.85
CA ARG A 80 -8.00 1.28 20.44
C ARG A 80 -9.04 1.77 21.45
N GLU A 81 -10.33 1.59 21.15
CA GLU A 81 -11.40 1.95 22.09
C GLU A 81 -11.31 1.10 23.37
N ARG A 82 -11.10 -0.21 23.24
CA ARG A 82 -10.91 -1.10 24.40
C ARG A 82 -9.71 -0.69 25.23
N GLU A 83 -8.56 -0.49 24.59
CA GLU A 83 -7.33 -0.02 25.26
C GLU A 83 -7.54 1.31 25.99
N ALA A 84 -8.24 2.27 25.38
CA ALA A 84 -8.56 3.54 26.01
C ALA A 84 -9.47 3.36 27.23
N THR A 85 -10.50 2.50 27.14
CA THR A 85 -11.38 2.21 28.28
C THR A 85 -10.65 1.50 29.42
N GLU A 86 -9.77 0.55 29.11
CA GLU A 86 -8.96 -0.16 30.10
C GLU A 86 -7.95 0.78 30.76
N ALA A 87 -7.28 1.64 29.98
CA ALA A 87 -6.37 2.65 30.50
C ALA A 87 -7.09 3.62 31.45
N ALA A 88 -8.30 4.06 31.10
CA ALA A 88 -9.13 4.92 31.95
C ALA A 88 -9.51 4.22 33.27
N ARG A 89 -9.91 2.94 33.21
CA ARG A 89 -10.22 2.13 34.41
C ARG A 89 -8.98 1.97 35.30
N GLN A 90 -7.85 1.62 34.73
CA GLN A 90 -6.59 1.47 35.47
C GLN A 90 -6.13 2.78 36.09
N ALA A 91 -6.33 3.92 35.41
CA ALA A 91 -6.01 5.24 35.95
C ALA A 91 -6.91 5.59 37.14
N ALA A 92 -8.22 5.33 37.03
CA ALA A 92 -9.16 5.54 38.13
C ALA A 92 -8.81 4.66 39.35
N GLU A 93 -8.56 3.38 39.13
CA GLU A 93 -8.19 2.45 40.21
C GLU A 93 -6.87 2.85 40.89
N LYS A 94 -5.86 3.29 40.11
CA LYS A 94 -4.60 3.81 40.67
C LYS A 94 -4.84 5.07 41.51
N ALA A 95 -5.69 5.98 41.05
CA ALA A 95 -6.02 7.19 41.79
C ALA A 95 -6.74 6.87 43.11
N GLU A 96 -7.69 5.93 43.10
CA GLU A 96 -8.38 5.47 44.30
C GLU A 96 -7.42 4.82 45.30
N ARG A 97 -6.52 3.94 44.84
CA ARG A 97 -5.49 3.31 45.69
C ARG A 97 -4.56 4.36 46.30
N GLN A 98 -4.15 5.36 45.52
CA GLN A 98 -3.30 6.45 46.04
C GLN A 98 -4.03 7.31 47.08
N ALA A 99 -5.32 7.61 46.86
CA ALA A 99 -6.14 8.33 47.82
C ALA A 99 -6.31 7.55 49.13
N ALA A 100 -6.54 6.23 49.06
CA ALA A 100 -6.63 5.35 50.22
C ALA A 100 -5.31 5.34 51.03
N LEU A 101 -4.17 5.15 50.36
CA LEU A 101 -2.86 5.19 51.01
C LEU A 101 -2.57 6.55 51.66
N ALA A 102 -2.94 7.66 51.01
CA ALA A 102 -2.77 8.99 51.58
C ALA A 102 -3.65 9.19 52.83
N ALA A 103 -4.89 8.67 52.81
CA ALA A 103 -5.79 8.71 53.96
C ALA A 103 -5.25 7.89 55.14
N GLU A 104 -4.74 6.67 54.89
CA GLU A 104 -4.10 5.83 55.90
C GLU A 104 -2.87 6.50 56.52
N GLN A 105 -1.99 7.07 55.68
CA GLN A 105 -0.81 7.79 56.16
C GLN A 105 -1.18 9.03 57.00
N LYS A 106 -2.27 9.72 56.66
CA LYS A 106 -2.78 10.84 57.44
C LYS A 106 -3.32 10.36 58.78
N ALA A 107 -4.17 9.32 58.79
CA ALA A 107 -4.69 8.73 60.02
C ALA A 107 -3.56 8.25 60.96
N ALA A 108 -2.52 7.62 60.42
CA ALA A 108 -1.36 7.20 61.19
C ALA A 108 -0.58 8.40 61.77
N ARG A 109 -0.42 9.49 61.00
CA ARG A 109 0.20 10.74 61.49
C ARG A 109 -0.64 11.36 62.61
N ASP A 110 -1.95 11.47 62.43
CA ASP A 110 -2.87 12.06 63.40
C ASP A 110 -2.90 11.25 64.70
N ALA A 111 -2.87 9.91 64.61
CA ALA A 111 -2.75 9.03 65.79
C ALA A 111 -1.43 9.25 66.56
N ARG A 112 -0.31 9.42 65.85
CA ARG A 112 0.99 9.75 66.49
C ARG A 112 0.96 11.11 67.17
N PHE A 113 0.37 12.12 66.53
CA PHE A 113 0.21 13.45 67.13
C PHE A 113 -0.68 13.41 68.37
N ALA A 114 -1.79 12.69 68.32
CA ALA A 114 -2.67 12.49 69.47
C ALA A 114 -1.94 11.81 70.64
N ALA A 115 -1.19 10.74 70.38
CA ALA A 115 -0.39 10.05 71.39
C ALA A 115 0.69 10.95 72.01
N ARG A 116 1.40 11.74 71.18
CA ARG A 116 2.40 12.71 71.67
C ARG A 116 1.76 13.78 72.55
N LYS A 117 0.61 14.34 72.14
CA LYS A 117 -0.12 15.36 72.91
C LYS A 117 -0.61 14.80 74.25
N ALA A 118 -1.13 13.58 74.27
CA ALA A 118 -1.55 12.90 75.49
C ALA A 118 -0.39 12.69 76.47
N ARG A 119 0.82 12.40 75.98
CA ARG A 119 2.03 12.28 76.81
C ARG A 119 2.49 13.61 77.42
N VAL A 120 2.32 14.73 76.72
CA VAL A 120 2.72 16.07 77.20
C VAL A 120 1.71 16.66 78.20
N ARG A 121 0.44 16.23 78.14
CA ARG A 121 -0.63 16.70 79.03
C ARG A 121 -0.72 15.91 80.35
N ARG A 122 0.03 14.81 80.46
CA ARG A 122 0.26 14.05 81.69
C ARG A 122 1.50 14.62 82.37
#